data_AF-A0A836TXP4-F1
#
_entry.id   AF-A0A836TXP4-F1
#
_cell.length_a   1.000
_cell.length_b   1.000
_cell.length_c   1.000
_cell.angle_alpha   90.00
_cell.angle_beta   90.00
_cell.angle_gamma   90.00
#
_symmetry.space_group_name_H-M   'P 1'
#
loop_
_entity.id
_entity.type
_entity.pdbx_description
1 polymer ?
#
loop_
_entity_poly.entity_id
_entity_poly.type
_entity_poly.pdbx_seq_one_letter_code
_entity_poly.pdbx_strand_id
1 'polypeptide(L)'
;MLGETSYYYPAVLYCRQRFRAGDFGRAVYGEAEYIHDFDHGLYDVMKWRGGDRWRETAGGPPMHYPTHSTSQILSVTGAHMTRVSCQGFVDDHEDGLFGVGANRWDNPFSNQTALFRMSDGSSCRISEMRRLGHPGAVRMSLFGTQGCFEQEDAGARWLTRDRRETESIDEQLVCAGVPVVLLSDDPMRVVTADDGTHKGMSILHPIQRLPREFTNIPSGHAGSHQFLVDDFVRAAVNGDLPPNNAWDAARYALPGIIAHESSQRGGELLEILDLGAPPCAPVEYSEPPT
;
A
#
# COMPACT_ATOMS: atom_id res chain seq x y z
N MET A 1 -3.45 14.76 -5.77
CA MET A 1 -3.12 13.32 -5.72
C MET A 1 -2.46 13.04 -4.38
N LEU A 2 -2.73 11.90 -3.74
CA LEU A 2 -1.95 11.41 -2.61
C LEU A 2 -0.72 10.65 -3.12
N GLY A 3 0.43 10.87 -2.48
CA GLY A 3 1.69 10.17 -2.80
C GLY A 3 1.75 8.74 -2.25
N GLU A 4 0.67 7.97 -2.37
CA GLU A 4 0.58 6.61 -1.84
C GLU A 4 1.29 5.62 -2.77
N THR A 5 2.48 5.18 -2.38
CA THR A 5 3.32 4.30 -3.19
C THR A 5 2.75 2.90 -3.30
N SER A 6 2.15 2.35 -2.24
CA SER A 6 1.75 0.95 -2.21
C SER A 6 0.64 0.61 -3.21
N TYR A 7 -0.07 1.61 -3.74
CA TYR A 7 -0.96 1.47 -4.89
C TYR A 7 -0.28 0.81 -6.11
N TYR A 8 1.03 1.03 -6.30
CA TYR A 8 1.82 0.49 -7.42
C TYR A 8 2.69 -0.70 -7.01
N TYR A 9 2.58 -1.22 -5.78
CA TYR A 9 3.39 -2.38 -5.40
C TYR A 9 3.04 -3.58 -6.27
N PRO A 10 4.01 -4.41 -6.67
CA PRO A 10 3.78 -5.59 -7.51
C PRO A 10 2.65 -6.49 -7.02
N ALA A 11 2.58 -6.75 -5.71
CA ALA A 11 1.52 -7.55 -5.10
C ALA A 11 0.12 -6.93 -5.33
N VAL A 12 0.02 -5.61 -5.23
CA VAL A 12 -1.23 -4.87 -5.46
C VAL A 12 -1.60 -4.86 -6.94
N LEU A 13 -0.62 -4.65 -7.83
CA LEU A 13 -0.84 -4.72 -9.28
C LEU A 13 -1.33 -6.12 -9.71
N TYR A 14 -0.68 -7.17 -9.21
CA TYR A 14 -1.10 -8.56 -9.41
C TYR A 14 -2.52 -8.81 -8.94
N CYS A 15 -2.81 -8.45 -7.69
CA CYS A 15 -4.14 -8.63 -7.10
C CYS A 15 -5.20 -7.83 -7.86
N ARG A 16 -4.91 -6.60 -8.28
CA ARG A 16 -5.84 -5.76 -9.06
C ARG A 16 -6.14 -6.39 -10.42
N GLN A 17 -5.14 -6.95 -11.11
CA GLN A 17 -5.33 -7.66 -12.37
C GLN A 17 -6.21 -8.91 -12.19
N ARG A 18 -5.88 -9.78 -11.22
CA ARG A 18 -6.65 -10.99 -10.89
C ARG A 18 -8.09 -10.66 -10.45
N PHE A 19 -8.27 -9.59 -9.68
CA PHE A 19 -9.60 -9.14 -9.23
C PHE A 19 -10.45 -8.64 -10.40
N ARG A 20 -9.87 -7.84 -11.31
CA ARG A 20 -10.53 -7.40 -12.56
C ARG A 20 -10.89 -8.57 -13.48
N ALA A 21 -10.07 -9.63 -13.50
CA ALA A 21 -10.34 -10.86 -14.24
C ALA A 21 -11.44 -11.74 -13.62
N GLY A 22 -11.79 -11.49 -12.34
CA GLY A 22 -12.78 -12.27 -11.60
C GLY A 22 -12.20 -13.50 -10.90
N ASP A 23 -10.88 -13.67 -10.86
CA ASP A 23 -10.21 -14.88 -10.37
C ASP A 23 -10.39 -15.12 -8.87
N PHE A 24 -10.63 -14.06 -8.08
CA PHE A 24 -11.00 -14.18 -6.67
C PHE A 24 -12.47 -14.61 -6.49
N GLY A 25 -13.32 -14.47 -7.51
CA GLY A 25 -14.77 -14.43 -7.35
C GLY A 25 -15.19 -13.21 -6.51
N ARG A 26 -15.90 -13.43 -5.40
CA ARG A 26 -16.20 -12.37 -4.43
C ARG A 26 -15.11 -12.28 -3.38
N ALA A 27 -14.71 -11.06 -2.99
CA ALA A 27 -13.90 -10.82 -1.82
C ALA A 27 -14.63 -11.32 -0.54
N VAL A 28 -13.88 -11.95 0.36
CA VAL A 28 -14.38 -12.46 1.64
C VAL A 28 -13.64 -11.79 2.79
N TYR A 29 -12.31 -11.77 2.72
CA TYR A 29 -11.44 -11.19 3.73
C TYR A 29 -10.19 -10.61 3.06
N GLY A 30 -9.74 -9.45 3.52
CA GLY A 30 -8.43 -8.90 3.17
C GLY A 30 -7.64 -8.60 4.42
N GLU A 31 -6.31 -8.61 4.31
CA GLU A 31 -5.46 -8.11 5.37
C GLU A 31 -4.22 -7.44 4.81
N ALA A 32 -3.77 -6.41 5.51
CA ALA A 32 -2.55 -5.72 5.17
C ALA A 32 -1.89 -5.14 6.42
N GLU A 33 -0.58 -4.95 6.35
CA GLU A 33 0.17 -4.47 7.51
C GLU A 33 1.35 -3.61 7.10
N TYR A 34 1.66 -2.64 7.96
CA TYR A 34 2.87 -1.85 7.90
C TYR A 34 3.63 -2.01 9.21
N ILE A 35 4.68 -2.83 9.13
CA ILE A 35 5.61 -3.09 10.20
C ILE A 35 6.86 -2.26 9.94
N HIS A 36 7.14 -1.33 10.85
CA HIS A 36 8.35 -0.53 10.82
C HIS A 36 8.76 -0.23 12.24
N ASP A 37 9.49 -1.18 12.81
CA ASP A 37 9.91 -1.12 14.20
C ASP A 37 10.97 -0.02 14.42
N PHE A 38 10.97 0.56 15.62
CA PHE A 38 11.91 1.62 16.02
C PHE A 38 13.37 1.22 15.85
N ASP A 39 13.74 0.00 16.22
CA ASP A 39 15.11 -0.52 16.11
C ASP A 39 15.50 -0.82 14.65
N HIS A 40 14.52 -0.88 13.76
CA HIS A 40 14.69 -1.14 12.33
C HIS A 40 14.68 0.16 11.50
N GLY A 41 15.32 1.20 12.01
CA GLY A 41 15.61 2.46 11.29
C GLY A 41 14.59 3.58 11.50
N LEU A 42 13.46 3.33 12.16
CA LEU A 42 12.45 4.37 12.36
C LEU A 42 12.93 5.48 13.31
N TYR A 43 13.85 5.23 14.25
CA TYR A 43 14.51 6.31 15.00
C TYR A 43 15.19 7.32 14.06
N ASP A 44 15.93 6.85 13.06
CA ASP A 44 16.68 7.72 12.15
C ASP A 44 15.73 8.49 11.24
N VAL A 45 14.66 7.85 10.77
CA VAL A 45 13.60 8.51 10.01
C VAL A 45 12.95 9.63 10.83
N MET A 46 12.61 9.37 12.09
CA MET A 46 11.99 10.38 12.95
C MET A 46 12.95 11.54 13.23
N LYS A 47 14.21 11.26 13.58
CA LYS A 47 15.26 12.28 13.78
C LYS A 47 15.46 13.15 12.55
N TRP A 48 15.54 12.53 11.37
CA TRP A 48 15.72 13.25 10.11
C TRP A 48 14.53 14.17 9.81
N ARG A 49 13.29 13.71 10.01
CA ARG A 49 12.07 14.51 9.76
C ARG A 49 11.86 15.63 10.78
N GLY A 50 12.09 15.35 12.05
CA GLY A 50 11.75 16.25 13.15
C GLY A 50 12.90 17.09 13.69
N GLY A 51 14.14 16.82 13.27
CA GLY A 51 15.34 17.44 13.82
C GLY A 51 15.40 17.29 15.34
N ASP A 52 15.78 18.34 16.05
CA ASP A 52 15.86 18.34 17.53
C ASP A 52 14.51 18.05 18.21
N ARG A 53 13.39 18.28 17.51
CA ARG A 53 12.02 18.09 18.03
C ARG A 53 11.40 16.76 17.62
N TRP A 54 12.18 15.82 17.09
CA TRP A 54 11.67 14.54 16.58
C TRP A 54 10.82 13.75 17.56
N ARG A 55 11.15 13.81 18.85
CA ARG A 55 10.42 13.11 19.92
C ARG A 55 8.96 13.55 20.02
N GLU A 56 8.66 14.82 19.73
CA GLU A 56 7.29 15.35 19.77
C GLU A 56 6.33 14.60 18.83
N THR A 57 6.87 14.08 17.72
CA THR A 57 6.09 13.37 16.69
C THR A 57 6.33 11.86 16.65
N ALA A 58 7.37 11.37 17.33
CA ALA A 58 7.80 9.98 17.24
C ALA A 58 6.73 9.00 17.76
N GLY A 59 6.09 9.34 18.88
CA GLY A 59 5.03 8.52 19.48
C GLY A 59 3.64 8.72 18.87
N GLY A 60 3.54 9.23 17.64
CA GLY A 60 2.24 9.44 17.00
C GLY A 60 1.44 8.14 16.83
N PRO A 61 0.10 8.19 16.85
CA PRO A 61 -0.74 7.01 16.63
C PRO A 61 -0.36 6.27 15.34
N PRO A 62 -0.02 4.98 15.40
CA PRO A 62 0.31 4.20 14.20
C PRO A 62 -0.81 4.26 13.16
N MET A 63 -2.07 4.22 13.60
CA MET A 63 -3.25 4.33 12.73
C MET A 63 -3.49 5.73 12.14
N HIS A 64 -2.68 6.75 12.45
CA HIS A 64 -2.70 7.99 11.66
C HIS A 64 -1.91 7.87 10.35
N TYR A 65 -1.21 6.75 10.13
CA TYR A 65 -0.47 6.49 8.90
C TYR A 65 -0.77 5.11 8.28
N PRO A 66 -2.06 4.72 8.12
CA PRO A 66 -2.44 3.40 7.64
C PRO A 66 -2.49 3.32 6.11
N THR A 67 -2.10 4.40 5.41
CA THR A 67 -2.45 4.62 4.00
C THR A 67 -1.86 3.54 3.11
N HIS A 68 -0.66 3.06 3.46
CA HIS A 68 -0.05 1.92 2.78
C HIS A 68 -1.00 0.71 2.84
N SER A 69 -1.23 0.16 4.03
CA SER A 69 -2.02 -1.06 4.21
C SER A 69 -3.48 -0.93 3.75
N THR A 70 -4.13 0.20 4.02
CA THR A 70 -5.50 0.43 3.56
C THR A 70 -5.59 0.49 2.04
N SER A 71 -4.68 1.21 1.37
CA SER A 71 -4.70 1.34 -0.09
C SER A 71 -4.45 0.01 -0.80
N GLN A 72 -3.64 -0.89 -0.23
CA GLN A 72 -3.39 -2.23 -0.79
C GLN A 72 -4.68 -3.02 -0.98
N ILE A 73 -5.62 -2.92 -0.02
CA ILE A 73 -6.91 -3.62 -0.11
C ILE A 73 -7.93 -2.81 -0.92
N LEU A 74 -8.10 -1.52 -0.60
CA LEU A 74 -9.16 -0.71 -1.20
C LEU A 74 -8.95 -0.47 -2.69
N SER A 75 -7.70 -0.31 -3.14
CA SER A 75 -7.38 -0.12 -4.56
C SER A 75 -7.52 -1.38 -5.41
N VAL A 76 -7.61 -2.56 -4.79
CA VAL A 76 -7.86 -3.84 -5.48
C VAL A 76 -9.36 -4.08 -5.60
N THR A 77 -10.09 -3.96 -4.49
CA THR A 77 -11.52 -4.35 -4.43
C THR A 77 -12.46 -3.24 -4.90
N GLY A 78 -12.05 -1.97 -4.81
CA GLY A 78 -12.91 -0.81 -5.04
C GLY A 78 -13.95 -0.58 -3.93
N ALA A 79 -13.98 -1.43 -2.90
CA ALA A 79 -14.84 -1.27 -1.73
C ALA A 79 -14.31 -0.16 -0.82
N HIS A 80 -15.10 0.21 0.20
CA HIS A 80 -14.67 1.13 1.25
C HIS A 80 -15.01 0.58 2.64
N MET A 81 -14.28 1.05 3.65
CA MET A 81 -14.48 0.67 5.05
C MET A 81 -15.67 1.43 5.65
N THR A 82 -16.52 0.74 6.40
CA THR A 82 -17.80 1.28 6.91
C THR A 82 -17.89 1.29 8.44
N ARG A 83 -17.22 0.36 9.11
CA ARG A 83 -17.11 0.29 10.57
C ARG A 83 -15.77 -0.28 10.98
N VAL A 84 -15.29 0.05 12.18
CA VAL A 84 -14.03 -0.44 12.72
C VAL A 84 -14.10 -0.72 14.21
N SER A 85 -13.46 -1.80 14.65
CA SER A 85 -13.03 -2.02 16.02
C SER A 85 -11.51 -2.20 16.02
N CYS A 86 -10.80 -1.49 16.89
CA CYS A 86 -9.34 -1.48 16.88
C CYS A 86 -8.76 -1.68 18.27
N GLN A 87 -7.81 -2.60 18.39
CA GLN A 87 -7.07 -2.88 19.61
C GLN A 87 -5.71 -2.18 19.55
N GLY A 88 -5.33 -1.53 20.65
CA GLY A 88 -4.03 -0.88 20.81
C GLY A 88 -3.17 -1.62 21.84
N PHE A 89 -1.88 -1.81 21.52
CA PHE A 89 -0.88 -2.28 22.48
C PHE A 89 -0.28 -1.06 23.18
N VAL A 90 -0.45 -0.98 24.50
CA VAL A 90 0.13 0.09 25.32
C VAL A 90 1.63 -0.15 25.44
N ASP A 91 2.41 0.85 25.06
CA ASP A 91 3.87 0.77 25.12
C ASP A 91 4.38 1.10 26.53
N ASP A 92 5.35 0.32 27.00
CA ASP A 92 6.05 0.53 28.28
C ASP A 92 7.58 0.58 28.10
N HIS A 93 8.04 0.83 26.86
CA HIS A 93 9.46 0.86 26.52
C HIS A 93 10.20 2.02 27.19
N GLU A 94 11.48 1.80 27.54
CA GLU A 94 12.29 2.71 28.38
C GLU A 94 12.61 4.08 27.76
N ASP A 95 12.49 4.21 26.44
CA ASP A 95 12.77 5.47 25.73
C ASP A 95 11.66 6.51 25.86
N GLY A 96 10.49 6.09 26.37
CA GLY A 96 9.37 6.94 26.74
C GLY A 96 8.78 7.72 25.57
N LEU A 97 8.72 7.15 24.37
CA LEU A 97 8.15 7.84 23.19
C LEU A 97 6.61 7.90 23.20
N PHE A 98 5.96 6.94 23.85
CA PHE A 98 4.51 6.79 23.91
C PHE A 98 4.01 7.06 25.33
N GLY A 99 2.78 7.56 25.45
CA GLY A 99 2.12 7.90 26.70
C GLY A 99 1.80 9.38 26.84
N VAL A 100 1.16 9.71 27.97
CA VAL A 100 0.75 11.09 28.32
C VAL A 100 1.97 11.97 28.51
N GLY A 101 2.01 13.11 27.82
CA GLY A 101 3.11 14.07 27.83
C GLY A 101 4.34 13.66 27.01
N ALA A 102 4.36 12.45 26.42
CA ALA A 102 5.50 11.95 25.67
C ALA A 102 5.54 12.47 24.22
N ASN A 103 4.37 12.73 23.63
CA ASN A 103 4.20 13.15 22.24
C ASN A 103 2.98 14.09 22.10
N ARG A 104 2.78 14.67 20.92
CA ARG A 104 1.70 15.64 20.65
C ARG A 104 0.27 15.11 20.79
N TRP A 105 0.09 13.80 20.91
CA TRP A 105 -1.23 13.16 20.93
C TRP A 105 -1.55 12.47 22.26
N ASP A 106 -0.64 12.52 23.24
CA ASP A 106 -0.72 11.70 24.45
C ASP A 106 -0.96 10.21 24.13
N ASN A 107 -0.49 9.76 22.96
CA ASN A 107 -0.81 8.44 22.44
C ASN A 107 -0.04 7.36 23.21
N PRO A 108 -0.72 6.41 23.87
CA PRO A 108 -0.06 5.34 24.61
C PRO A 108 0.27 4.13 23.73
N PHE A 109 -0.20 4.08 22.48
CA PHE A 109 -0.15 2.86 21.68
C PHE A 109 1.01 2.87 20.68
N SER A 110 1.93 1.92 20.80
CA SER A 110 3.01 1.71 19.80
C SER A 110 2.59 0.82 18.64
N ASN A 111 1.59 -0.03 18.86
CA ASN A 111 1.01 -0.90 17.84
C ASN A 111 -0.50 -0.85 17.88
N GLN A 112 -1.14 -0.95 16.73
CA GLN A 112 -2.58 -1.02 16.62
C GLN A 112 -3.01 -2.04 15.56
N THR A 113 -4.08 -2.79 15.83
CA THR A 113 -4.70 -3.71 14.88
C THR A 113 -6.20 -3.49 14.84
N ALA A 114 -6.70 -3.22 13.65
CA ALA A 114 -8.08 -2.85 13.38
C ALA A 114 -8.76 -3.91 12.50
N LEU A 115 -10.00 -4.27 12.85
CA LEU A 115 -10.88 -5.09 12.03
C LEU A 115 -12.02 -4.22 11.50
N PHE A 116 -12.12 -4.16 10.17
CA PHE A 116 -13.07 -3.35 9.44
C PHE A 116 -14.18 -4.20 8.81
N ARG A 117 -15.38 -3.62 8.77
CA ARG A 117 -16.46 -4.06 7.88
C ARG A 117 -16.37 -3.29 6.58
N MET A 118 -16.44 -3.99 5.45
CA MET A 118 -16.35 -3.41 4.11
C MET A 118 -17.74 -3.22 3.49
N SER A 119 -17.85 -2.29 2.53
CA SER A 119 -19.09 -1.94 1.84
C SER A 119 -19.64 -3.07 0.95
N ASP A 120 -18.80 -4.01 0.53
CA ASP A 120 -19.17 -5.19 -0.28
C ASP A 120 -19.56 -6.41 0.56
N GLY A 121 -19.57 -6.26 1.89
CA GLY A 121 -19.88 -7.31 2.86
C GLY A 121 -18.68 -8.15 3.31
N SER A 122 -17.48 -7.91 2.76
CA SER A 122 -16.24 -8.54 3.24
C SER A 122 -15.75 -7.91 4.55
N SER A 123 -14.71 -8.50 5.14
CA SER A 123 -13.97 -7.94 6.27
C SER A 123 -12.52 -7.60 5.87
N CYS A 124 -11.90 -6.67 6.60
CA CYS A 124 -10.50 -6.30 6.37
C CYS A 124 -9.76 -6.13 7.69
N ARG A 125 -8.57 -6.72 7.85
CA ARG A 125 -7.68 -6.45 8.99
C ARG A 125 -6.54 -5.53 8.57
N ILE A 126 -6.30 -4.46 9.31
CA ILE A 126 -5.12 -3.61 9.14
C ILE A 126 -4.30 -3.60 10.42
N SER A 127 -3.00 -3.77 10.29
CA SER A 127 -2.06 -3.75 11.41
C SER A 127 -0.95 -2.73 11.18
N GLU A 128 -0.84 -1.77 12.09
CA GLU A 128 0.17 -0.71 12.08
C GLU A 128 1.08 -0.87 13.29
N MET A 129 2.34 -1.26 13.05
CA MET A 129 3.25 -1.74 14.09
C MET A 129 4.53 -0.90 14.13
N ARG A 130 4.91 -0.42 15.31
CA ARG A 130 6.16 0.35 15.56
C ARG A 130 7.05 -0.30 16.63
N ARG A 131 6.55 -1.31 17.35
CA ARG A 131 7.25 -2.08 18.38
C ARG A 131 6.97 -3.58 18.21
N LEU A 132 7.73 -4.23 17.34
CA LEU A 132 7.51 -5.63 17.01
C LEU A 132 8.84 -6.29 16.64
N GLY A 133 9.08 -7.51 17.14
CA GLY A 133 10.24 -8.32 16.76
C GLY A 133 10.13 -8.86 15.33
N HIS A 134 10.23 -7.99 14.33
CA HIS A 134 10.15 -8.31 12.90
C HIS A 134 10.97 -7.30 12.08
N PRO A 135 11.68 -7.73 11.01
CA PRO A 135 12.60 -6.88 10.23
C PRO A 135 11.93 -5.75 9.40
N GLY A 136 10.62 -5.56 9.55
CA GLY A 136 9.81 -4.65 8.73
C GLY A 136 9.08 -5.34 7.57
N ALA A 137 7.92 -4.79 7.19
CA ALA A 137 7.09 -5.28 6.09
C ALA A 137 6.06 -4.22 5.68
N VAL A 138 5.72 -4.20 4.39
CA VAL A 138 4.52 -3.56 3.85
C VAL A 138 3.90 -4.55 2.87
N ARG A 139 2.93 -5.35 3.33
CA ARG A 139 2.40 -6.50 2.58
C ARG A 139 0.90 -6.70 2.80
N MET A 140 0.28 -7.45 1.90
CA MET A 140 -1.14 -7.78 1.96
C MET A 140 -1.42 -9.23 1.57
N SER A 141 -2.56 -9.74 2.04
CA SER A 141 -3.20 -10.96 1.57
C SER A 141 -4.67 -10.68 1.27
N LEU A 142 -5.23 -11.32 0.25
CA LEU A 142 -6.63 -11.16 -0.14
C LEU A 142 -7.25 -12.53 -0.41
N PHE A 143 -8.41 -12.76 0.19
CA PHE A 143 -9.10 -14.04 0.18
C PHE A 143 -10.45 -13.89 -0.48
N GLY A 144 -10.62 -14.60 -1.59
CA GLY A 144 -11.87 -14.65 -2.33
C GLY A 144 -12.57 -16.00 -2.24
N THR A 145 -13.78 -16.06 -2.77
CA THR A 145 -14.57 -17.30 -2.86
C THR A 145 -14.00 -18.36 -3.81
N GLN A 146 -13.12 -17.97 -4.73
CA GLN A 146 -12.57 -18.87 -5.76
C GLN A 146 -11.05 -19.04 -5.67
N GLY A 147 -10.34 -17.97 -5.30
CA GLY A 147 -8.89 -17.98 -5.08
C GLY A 147 -8.47 -16.94 -4.06
N CYS A 148 -7.23 -17.05 -3.60
CA CYS A 148 -6.59 -16.11 -2.69
C CYS A 148 -5.15 -15.82 -3.12
N PHE A 149 -4.70 -14.62 -2.75
CA PHE A 149 -3.31 -14.23 -2.76
C PHE A 149 -2.85 -14.13 -1.31
N GLU A 150 -1.76 -14.82 -0.98
CA GLU A 150 -1.16 -14.80 0.34
C GLU A 150 0.28 -14.34 0.23
N GLN A 151 0.68 -13.40 1.09
CA GLN A 151 2.06 -12.92 1.17
C GLN A 151 2.54 -12.90 2.62
N GLU A 152 3.65 -13.56 2.85
CA GLU A 152 4.39 -13.59 4.11
C GLU A 152 5.89 -13.35 3.86
N ASP A 153 6.69 -13.38 4.93
CA ASP A 153 8.15 -13.24 4.81
C ASP A 153 8.80 -14.37 3.98
N ALA A 154 8.17 -15.55 3.97
CA ALA A 154 8.65 -16.71 3.22
C ALA A 154 8.35 -16.65 1.71
N GLY A 155 7.50 -15.72 1.27
CA GLY A 155 7.14 -15.55 -0.13
C GLY A 155 5.67 -15.20 -0.36
N ALA A 156 5.27 -15.19 -1.63
CA ALA A 156 3.93 -14.87 -2.10
C ALA A 156 3.37 -15.97 -2.99
N ARG A 157 2.09 -16.29 -2.83
CA ARG A 157 1.42 -17.38 -3.54
C ARG A 157 0.04 -16.98 -4.03
N TRP A 158 -0.34 -17.56 -5.16
CA TRP A 158 -1.73 -17.68 -5.58
C TRP A 158 -2.23 -19.08 -5.27
N LEU A 159 -3.41 -19.18 -4.65
CA LEU A 159 -4.02 -20.45 -4.28
C LEU A 159 -5.49 -20.48 -4.72
N THR A 160 -5.98 -21.67 -5.04
CA THR A 160 -7.40 -21.91 -5.33
C THR A 160 -7.99 -22.93 -4.35
N ARG A 161 -9.26 -23.30 -4.57
CA ARG A 161 -9.90 -24.39 -3.81
C ARG A 161 -9.31 -25.77 -4.13
N ASP A 162 -8.63 -25.94 -5.27
CA ASP A 162 -7.87 -27.14 -5.56
C ASP A 162 -6.48 -27.05 -4.92
N ARG A 163 -6.21 -27.94 -3.96
CA ARG A 163 -4.93 -27.97 -3.22
C ARG A 163 -3.70 -28.23 -4.11
N ARG A 164 -3.91 -28.66 -5.35
CA ARG A 164 -2.84 -28.89 -6.34
C ARG A 164 -2.53 -27.63 -7.14
N GLU A 165 -3.42 -26.65 -7.14
CA GLU A 165 -3.28 -25.38 -7.84
C GLU A 165 -2.72 -24.33 -6.86
N THR A 166 -1.42 -24.42 -6.63
CA THR A 166 -0.65 -23.43 -5.89
C THR A 166 0.48 -22.94 -6.77
N GLU A 167 0.53 -21.63 -6.97
CA GLU A 167 1.52 -20.96 -7.81
C GLU A 167 2.34 -20.01 -6.91
N SER A 168 3.67 -20.16 -6.89
CA SER A 168 4.52 -19.12 -6.31
C SER A 168 4.55 -17.92 -7.26
N ILE A 169 4.39 -16.73 -6.69
CA ILE A 169 4.36 -15.46 -7.42
C ILE A 169 5.66 -14.68 -7.19
N ASP A 170 6.60 -15.21 -6.40
CA ASP A 170 7.80 -14.52 -5.93
C ASP A 170 8.57 -13.86 -7.07
N GLU A 171 8.88 -14.61 -8.13
CA GLU A 171 9.63 -14.13 -9.29
C GLU A 171 8.96 -12.92 -9.97
N GLN A 172 7.62 -12.88 -9.98
CA GLN A 172 6.86 -11.78 -10.58
C GLN A 172 6.91 -10.51 -9.72
N LEU A 173 7.07 -10.65 -8.39
CA LEU A 173 7.12 -9.52 -7.45
C LEU A 173 8.52 -8.89 -7.36
N VAL A 174 9.58 -9.58 -7.80
CA VAL A 174 10.97 -9.12 -7.68
C VAL A 174 11.19 -7.79 -8.42
N CYS A 175 11.65 -6.79 -7.67
CA CYS A 175 11.98 -5.46 -8.20
C CYS A 175 13.47 -5.33 -8.59
N ALA A 176 13.95 -6.18 -9.49
CA ALA A 176 15.34 -6.14 -9.97
C ALA A 176 15.56 -5.15 -11.13
N GLY A 177 14.49 -4.70 -11.78
CA GLY A 177 14.49 -3.85 -12.96
C GLY A 177 14.08 -4.59 -14.24
N VAL A 178 13.43 -3.87 -15.15
CA VAL A 178 12.85 -4.44 -16.38
C VAL A 178 13.51 -3.79 -17.62
N PRO A 179 14.19 -4.57 -18.47
CA PRO A 179 14.75 -4.08 -19.73
C PRO A 179 13.67 -3.55 -20.68
N VAL A 180 13.93 -2.42 -21.35
CA VAL A 180 12.99 -1.81 -22.30
C VAL A 180 12.73 -2.71 -23.52
N VAL A 181 13.71 -3.55 -23.91
CA VAL A 181 13.61 -4.49 -25.04
C VAL A 181 12.52 -5.56 -24.89
N LEU A 182 12.01 -5.81 -23.67
CA LEU A 182 10.89 -6.73 -23.45
C LEU A 182 9.53 -6.15 -23.90
N LEU A 183 9.51 -4.92 -24.42
CA LEU A 183 8.30 -4.21 -24.87
C LEU A 183 8.08 -4.26 -26.40
N SER A 184 8.92 -4.97 -27.17
CA SER A 184 8.75 -5.08 -28.62
C SER A 184 8.47 -6.50 -29.09
N ASP A 185 7.36 -6.70 -29.81
CA ASP A 185 7.06 -7.93 -30.57
C ASP A 185 7.97 -8.12 -31.81
N ASP A 186 8.93 -7.21 -32.04
CA ASP A 186 9.88 -7.26 -33.16
C ASP A 186 11.23 -7.87 -32.72
N PRO A 187 11.55 -9.11 -33.16
CA PRO A 187 12.79 -9.80 -32.81
C PRO A 187 14.06 -9.07 -33.28
N MET A 188 13.97 -8.21 -34.30
CA MET A 188 15.13 -7.47 -34.83
C MET A 188 15.53 -6.28 -33.95
N ARG A 189 14.62 -5.78 -33.12
CA ARG A 189 14.88 -4.64 -32.23
C ARG A 189 15.71 -5.02 -31.01
N VAL A 190 15.56 -6.26 -30.54
CA VAL A 190 16.32 -6.88 -29.43
C VAL A 190 17.83 -6.92 -29.70
N VAL A 191 18.25 -6.90 -30.97
CA VAL A 191 19.65 -7.08 -31.38
C VAL A 191 20.36 -5.74 -31.64
N THR A 192 19.65 -4.62 -31.72
CA THR A 192 20.20 -3.37 -32.29
C THR A 192 20.21 -2.15 -31.38
N ALA A 193 19.69 -2.23 -30.15
CA ALA A 193 19.50 -1.04 -29.34
C ALA A 193 19.91 -1.20 -27.86
N ASP A 194 20.68 -0.23 -27.36
CA ASP A 194 21.03 -0.04 -25.94
C ASP A 194 19.88 0.72 -25.25
N ASP A 195 18.69 0.11 -25.25
CA ASP A 195 17.41 0.76 -24.88
C ASP A 195 17.25 1.01 -23.37
N GLY A 196 18.22 0.56 -22.56
CA GLY A 196 18.26 0.74 -21.11
C GLY A 196 17.23 -0.07 -20.32
N THR A 197 17.20 0.17 -19.00
CA THR A 197 16.43 -0.61 -18.03
C THR A 197 15.67 0.31 -17.08
N HIS A 198 14.38 0.04 -16.83
CA HIS A 198 13.67 0.66 -15.71
C HIS A 198 14.09 -0.03 -14.40
N LYS A 199 15.00 0.59 -13.66
CA LYS A 199 15.63 0.01 -12.46
C LYS A 199 14.66 0.04 -11.26
N GLY A 200 14.65 -1.04 -10.48
CA GLY A 200 13.80 -1.16 -9.28
C GLY A 200 12.33 -1.47 -9.56
N MET A 201 12.01 -1.89 -10.79
CA MET A 201 10.66 -2.34 -11.19
C MET A 201 10.57 -3.86 -11.22
N SER A 202 9.35 -4.38 -11.06
CA SER A 202 8.98 -5.77 -11.38
C SER A 202 8.27 -5.85 -12.73
N ILE A 203 8.20 -7.06 -13.31
CA ILE A 203 7.53 -7.34 -14.59
C ILE A 203 6.02 -6.99 -14.59
N LEU A 204 5.41 -6.82 -13.42
CA LEU A 204 3.99 -6.46 -13.27
C LEU A 204 3.75 -4.96 -13.46
N HIS A 205 4.80 -4.14 -13.43
CA HIS A 205 4.67 -2.71 -13.66
C HIS A 205 4.43 -2.41 -15.14
N PRO A 206 3.47 -1.53 -15.49
CA PRO A 206 3.21 -1.16 -16.89
C PRO A 206 4.25 -0.15 -17.38
N ILE A 207 5.53 -0.56 -17.45
CA ILE A 207 6.65 0.32 -17.76
C ILE A 207 6.56 0.99 -19.15
N GLN A 208 5.81 0.40 -20.09
CA GLN A 208 5.60 0.93 -21.43
C GLN A 208 4.97 2.33 -21.45
N ARG A 209 4.22 2.67 -20.40
CA ARG A 209 3.56 3.99 -20.31
C ARG A 209 4.51 5.08 -19.82
N LEU A 210 5.68 4.72 -19.28
CA LEU A 210 6.57 5.68 -18.64
C LEU A 210 7.34 6.47 -19.69
N PRO A 211 7.62 7.77 -19.42
CA PRO A 211 8.56 8.55 -20.21
C PRO A 211 9.93 7.84 -20.31
N ARG A 212 10.57 7.91 -21.49
CA ARG A 212 11.91 7.33 -21.71
C ARG A 212 12.99 8.00 -20.86
N GLU A 213 12.74 9.22 -20.40
CA GLU A 213 13.61 9.98 -19.52
C GLU A 213 13.80 9.29 -18.16
N PHE A 214 12.90 8.38 -17.77
CA PHE A 214 13.05 7.56 -16.58
C PHE A 214 13.91 6.31 -16.76
N THR A 215 14.26 5.96 -17.99
CA THR A 215 15.15 4.83 -18.27
C THR A 215 16.49 5.03 -17.56
N ASN A 216 17.01 3.96 -16.95
CA ASN A 216 18.24 3.93 -16.15
C ASN A 216 18.25 4.74 -14.84
N ILE A 217 17.18 5.47 -14.53
CA ILE A 217 16.96 6.12 -13.23
C ILE A 217 16.36 5.08 -12.25
N PRO A 218 16.93 4.89 -11.05
CA PRO A 218 16.35 4.01 -10.04
C PRO A 218 14.98 4.50 -9.56
N SER A 219 14.02 3.57 -9.47
CA SER A 219 12.77 3.76 -8.73
C SER A 219 12.88 3.18 -7.32
N GLY A 220 12.12 3.74 -6.38
CA GLY A 220 12.07 3.31 -4.98
C GLY A 220 10.67 2.84 -4.58
N HIS A 221 10.54 2.31 -3.35
CA HIS A 221 9.28 1.75 -2.83
C HIS A 221 8.67 0.73 -3.79
N ALA A 222 9.41 -0.37 -4.03
CA ALA A 222 9.01 -1.45 -4.93
C ALA A 222 8.58 -0.97 -6.32
N GLY A 223 9.27 0.02 -6.89
CA GLY A 223 9.02 0.52 -8.25
C GLY A 223 8.08 1.71 -8.38
N SER A 224 7.43 2.13 -7.29
CA SER A 224 6.28 3.03 -7.35
C SER A 224 6.57 4.48 -7.75
N HIS A 225 7.76 5.02 -7.41
CA HIS A 225 8.02 6.46 -7.48
C HIS A 225 7.80 7.08 -8.87
N GLN A 226 8.29 6.43 -9.93
CA GLN A 226 8.18 6.98 -11.28
C GLN A 226 6.72 7.07 -11.74
N PHE A 227 5.90 6.07 -11.39
CA PHE A 227 4.47 6.06 -11.70
C PHE A 227 3.70 7.17 -10.96
N LEU A 228 4.04 7.41 -9.69
CA LEU A 228 3.46 8.52 -8.93
C LEU A 228 3.77 9.89 -9.55
N VAL A 229 5.04 10.12 -9.92
CA VAL A 229 5.46 11.39 -10.54
C VAL A 229 4.75 11.58 -11.87
N ASP A 230 4.73 10.54 -12.69
CA ASP A 230 4.11 10.53 -14.00
C ASP A 230 2.60 10.80 -13.94
N ASP A 231 1.86 10.10 -13.07
CA ASP A 231 0.42 10.34 -12.88
C ASP A 231 0.12 11.74 -12.35
N PHE A 232 0.92 12.23 -11.40
CA PHE A 232 0.75 13.57 -10.85
C PHE A 232 0.96 14.66 -11.90
N VAL A 233 2.07 14.58 -12.64
CA VAL A 233 2.42 15.59 -13.66
C VAL A 233 1.41 15.58 -14.79
N ARG A 234 1.05 14.41 -15.32
CA ARG A 234 0.07 14.32 -16.41
C ARG A 234 -1.31 14.82 -15.98
N ALA A 235 -1.77 14.44 -14.79
CA ALA A 235 -3.04 14.94 -14.26
C ALA A 235 -3.04 16.47 -14.09
N ALA A 236 -1.93 17.05 -13.62
CA ALA A 236 -1.79 18.50 -13.47
C ALA A 236 -1.79 19.23 -14.82
N VAL A 237 -1.17 18.65 -15.85
CA VAL A 237 -1.10 19.25 -17.20
C VAL A 237 -2.43 19.13 -17.95
N ASN A 238 -3.09 17.97 -17.88
CA ASN A 238 -4.31 17.69 -18.64
C ASN A 238 -5.59 18.13 -17.93
N GLY A 239 -5.55 18.33 -16.61
CA GLY A 239 -6.75 18.51 -15.79
C GLY A 239 -7.49 17.19 -15.49
N ASP A 240 -6.80 16.05 -15.61
CA ASP A 240 -7.37 14.72 -15.35
C ASP A 240 -7.50 14.44 -13.85
N LEU A 241 -8.41 13.55 -13.47
CA LEU A 241 -8.46 12.98 -12.13
C LEU A 241 -7.47 11.80 -12.05
N PRO A 242 -6.43 11.85 -11.20
CA PRO A 242 -5.45 10.77 -11.11
C PRO A 242 -6.00 9.55 -10.33
N PRO A 243 -5.42 8.35 -10.50
CA PRO A 243 -5.86 7.15 -9.78
C PRO A 243 -5.76 7.28 -8.26
N ASN A 244 -4.71 7.90 -7.71
CA ASN A 244 -4.62 8.24 -6.28
C ASN A 244 -5.20 9.65 -5.99
N ASN A 245 -6.47 9.87 -6.30
CA ASN A 245 -7.13 11.17 -6.10
C ASN A 245 -7.49 11.45 -4.62
N ALA A 246 -8.11 12.61 -4.37
CA ALA A 246 -8.45 13.06 -3.02
C ALA A 246 -9.54 12.21 -2.32
N TRP A 247 -10.45 11.57 -3.07
CA TRP A 247 -11.46 10.68 -2.49
C TRP A 247 -10.81 9.39 -2.01
N ASP A 248 -9.94 8.80 -2.83
CA ASP A 248 -9.17 7.62 -2.44
C ASP A 248 -8.25 7.94 -1.25
N ALA A 249 -7.60 9.10 -1.26
CA ALA A 249 -6.79 9.56 -0.13
C ALA A 249 -7.59 9.61 1.18
N ALA A 250 -8.81 10.14 1.13
CA ALA A 250 -9.69 10.19 2.29
C ALA A 250 -10.15 8.78 2.71
N ARG A 251 -10.43 7.89 1.76
CA ARG A 251 -10.76 6.47 2.02
C ARG A 251 -9.60 5.69 2.63
N TYR A 252 -8.35 6.09 2.37
CA TYR A 252 -7.17 5.45 2.95
C TYR A 252 -6.87 5.99 4.36
N ALA A 253 -7.03 7.30 4.57
CA ALA A 253 -6.64 7.95 5.82
C ALA A 253 -7.73 7.92 6.92
N LEU A 254 -8.98 8.26 6.57
CA LEU A 254 -10.07 8.41 7.53
C LEU A 254 -10.31 7.15 8.38
N PRO A 255 -10.30 5.92 7.82
CA PRO A 255 -10.52 4.71 8.62
C PRO A 255 -9.51 4.55 9.77
N GLY A 256 -8.26 4.97 9.58
CA GLY A 256 -7.24 4.91 10.61
C GLY A 256 -7.45 5.91 11.75
N ILE A 257 -7.91 7.12 11.44
CA ILE A 257 -8.26 8.11 12.47
C ILE A 257 -9.35 7.53 13.39
N ILE A 258 -10.41 6.97 12.79
CA ILE A 258 -11.50 6.34 13.55
C ILE A 258 -11.04 5.05 14.25
N ALA A 259 -10.11 4.29 13.66
CA ALA A 259 -9.51 3.13 14.32
C ALA A 259 -8.75 3.55 15.58
N HIS A 260 -8.00 4.65 15.54
CA HIS A 260 -7.34 5.16 16.73
C HIS A 260 -8.33 5.56 17.82
N GLU A 261 -9.40 6.29 17.47
CA GLU A 261 -10.47 6.60 18.42
C GLU A 261 -11.09 5.33 19.03
N SER A 262 -11.30 4.28 18.23
CA SER A 262 -11.81 2.99 18.71
C SER A 262 -10.87 2.39 19.76
N SER A 263 -9.55 2.41 19.54
CA SER A 263 -8.57 1.93 20.53
C SER A 263 -8.59 2.73 21.83
N GLN A 264 -8.74 4.06 21.76
CA GLN A 264 -8.87 4.89 22.95
C GLN A 264 -10.12 4.56 23.77
N ARG A 265 -11.13 3.95 23.15
CA ARG A 265 -12.40 3.52 23.78
C ARG A 265 -12.45 2.02 24.05
N GLY A 266 -11.30 1.35 24.16
CA GLY A 266 -11.23 -0.08 24.46
C GLY A 266 -11.74 -0.98 23.33
N GLY A 267 -11.66 -0.51 22.08
CA GLY A 267 -12.07 -1.26 20.90
C GLY A 267 -13.57 -1.17 20.57
N GLU A 268 -14.25 -0.12 21.02
CA GLU A 268 -15.64 0.16 20.63
C GLU A 268 -15.80 0.08 19.10
N LEU A 269 -16.89 -0.53 18.61
CA LEU A 269 -17.21 -0.57 17.19
C LEU A 269 -17.72 0.81 16.74
N LEU A 270 -16.91 1.52 15.96
CA LEU A 270 -17.23 2.86 15.47
C LEU A 270 -17.63 2.86 13.99
N GLU A 271 -18.45 3.83 13.60
CA GLU A 271 -18.83 4.08 12.20
C GLU A 271 -17.76 4.89 11.47
N ILE A 272 -17.56 4.59 10.20
CA ILE A 272 -16.70 5.36 9.30
C ILE A 272 -17.61 6.00 8.26
N LEU A 273 -17.51 7.32 8.14
CA LEU A 273 -18.30 8.10 7.19
C LEU A 273 -17.83 7.81 5.75
N ASP A 274 -18.75 7.46 4.86
CA ASP A 274 -18.51 7.47 3.42
C ASP A 274 -18.61 8.92 2.90
N LEU A 275 -17.51 9.40 2.30
CA LEU A 275 -17.42 10.74 1.71
C LEU A 275 -17.88 10.75 0.23
N GLY A 276 -18.42 9.64 -0.26
CA GLY A 276 -18.98 9.50 -1.59
C GLY A 276 -17.93 9.13 -2.64
N ALA A 277 -18.26 9.44 -3.90
CA ALA A 277 -17.44 9.15 -5.07
C ALA A 277 -16.84 10.44 -5.67
N PRO A 278 -15.70 10.33 -6.38
CA PRO A 278 -15.16 11.46 -7.12
C PRO A 278 -16.13 11.93 -8.22
N PRO A 279 -16.00 13.20 -8.69
CA PRO A 279 -16.92 13.81 -9.66
C PRO A 279 -16.83 13.18 -11.06
N CYS A 280 -15.76 12.46 -11.36
CA CYS A 280 -15.53 11.74 -12.61
C CYS A 280 -14.68 10.49 -12.35
N ALA A 281 -14.57 9.62 -13.35
CA ALA A 281 -13.70 8.45 -13.27
C ALA A 281 -12.22 8.88 -13.31
N PRO A 282 -11.34 8.24 -12.52
CA PRO A 282 -9.90 8.45 -12.64
C PRO A 282 -9.38 7.99 -14.00
N VAL A 283 -8.37 8.67 -14.51
CA VAL A 283 -7.68 8.31 -15.76
C VAL A 283 -6.48 7.42 -15.44
N GLU A 284 -6.50 6.18 -15.94
CA GLU A 284 -5.33 5.30 -15.95
C GLU A 284 -4.63 5.43 -17.31
N TYR A 285 -3.41 5.96 -17.33
CA TYR A 285 -2.66 6.04 -18.57
C TYR A 285 -2.08 4.68 -18.96
N SER A 286 -2.23 4.29 -20.22
CA SER A 286 -1.65 3.06 -20.79
C SER A 286 -0.49 3.33 -21.74
N GLU A 287 -0.45 4.53 -22.32
CA GLU A 287 0.53 4.95 -23.32
C GLU A 287 1.52 5.99 -22.73
N PRO A 288 2.73 6.10 -23.32
CA PRO A 288 3.65 7.19 -22.99
C PRO A 288 3.05 8.55 -23.32
N PRO A 289 3.47 9.63 -22.64
CA PRO A 289 3.05 10.99 -23.00
C PRO A 289 3.50 11.35 -24.42
N THR A 290 2.64 12.08 -25.13
CA THR A 290 2.92 12.65 -26.47
C THR A 290 3.71 13.94 -26.40
#